data_AF-A0A0N8GGZ9-F1
#
_entry.id   AF-A0A0N8GGZ9-F1
#
_cell.length_a   1.000
_cell.length_b   1.000
_cell.length_c   1.000
_cell.angle_alpha   90.00
_cell.angle_beta   90.00
_cell.angle_gamma   90.00
#
_symmetry.space_group_name_H-M   'P 1'
#
loop_
_entity.id
_entity.type
_entity.pdbx_description
1 polymer ?
#
loop_
_entity_poly.entity_id
_entity_poly.type
_entity_poly.pdbx_seq_one_letter_code
_entity_poly.pdbx_strand_id
1 'polypeptide(L)'
;MKQIIAMGGGGFSMEPDNLLLDQYIINQSKASEPKVCFLPTASGDAENYIERFYKAFNSLSCEPSHLSLFKPSTRDLEGFLLEKDIIYVGGGNTKNMLALWREWGIDSILRQAWKSGIILAGLSAGSICWFEEGTTDSYGDGLETIKGLGLIEGSHSPHYDGEENRRPLYHSYIESGELKDGFAADDGAALHFIEGELSKAVSSRPHASAYRVEKKDGVIQEYKIPTNYLANPK
;
A
#
# COMPACT_ATOMS: atom_id res chain seq x y z
N MET A 1 -1.93 16.95 7.35
CA MET A 1 -3.08 16.17 6.86
C MET A 1 -2.58 14.76 6.68
N LYS A 2 -3.21 13.80 7.35
CA LYS A 2 -2.80 12.40 7.37
C LYS A 2 -3.27 11.74 6.07
N GLN A 3 -2.35 11.17 5.28
CA GLN A 3 -2.66 10.58 3.98
C GLN A 3 -2.11 9.17 3.86
N ILE A 4 -2.91 8.25 3.32
CA ILE A 4 -2.52 6.88 2.99
C ILE A 4 -2.96 6.57 1.56
N ILE A 5 -2.05 6.04 0.73
CA ILE A 5 -2.35 5.58 -0.63
C ILE A 5 -2.08 4.08 -0.71
N ALA A 6 -3.16 3.30 -0.73
CA ALA A 6 -3.13 1.85 -0.79
C ALA A 6 -3.35 1.36 -2.22
N MET A 7 -2.34 0.75 -2.82
CA MET A 7 -2.35 0.29 -4.21
C MET A 7 -2.62 -1.22 -4.28
N GLY A 8 -3.50 -1.64 -5.18
CA GLY A 8 -3.71 -3.08 -5.45
C GLY A 8 -2.46 -3.73 -6.04
N GLY A 9 -1.77 -2.98 -6.89
CA GLY A 9 -0.51 -3.30 -7.53
C GLY A 9 -0.11 -2.13 -8.43
N GLY A 10 0.86 -2.34 -9.32
CA GLY A 10 1.29 -1.31 -10.28
C GLY A 10 2.51 -0.51 -9.82
N GLY A 11 2.60 0.73 -10.31
CA GLY A 11 3.74 1.62 -10.10
C GLY A 11 5.07 1.02 -10.57
N PHE A 12 6.20 1.54 -10.10
CA PHE A 12 7.53 1.08 -10.52
C PHE A 12 7.74 -0.43 -10.30
N SER A 13 6.99 -1.02 -9.37
CA SER A 13 7.08 -2.42 -8.96
C SER A 13 6.52 -3.40 -9.99
N MET A 14 5.53 -3.00 -10.79
CA MET A 14 4.89 -3.88 -11.78
C MET A 14 4.80 -3.25 -13.17
N GLU A 15 4.97 -1.93 -13.25
CA GLU A 15 4.75 -1.11 -14.44
C GLU A 15 5.93 -0.13 -14.64
N PRO A 16 7.15 -0.62 -14.95
CA PRO A 16 8.35 0.22 -15.01
C PRO A 16 8.27 1.34 -16.07
N ASP A 17 7.41 1.18 -17.08
CA ASP A 17 7.18 2.14 -18.16
C ASP A 17 5.90 2.99 -17.95
N ASN A 18 5.18 2.81 -16.83
CA ASN A 18 3.96 3.54 -16.49
C ASN A 18 3.96 3.96 -15.02
N LEU A 19 4.64 5.07 -14.73
CA LEU A 19 4.82 5.63 -13.39
C LEU A 19 3.65 6.53 -12.95
N LEU A 20 2.46 6.39 -13.54
CA LEU A 20 1.32 7.28 -13.23
C LEU A 20 0.93 7.26 -11.74
N LEU A 21 0.92 6.08 -11.11
CA LEU A 21 0.63 5.96 -9.67
C LEU A 21 1.76 6.53 -8.81
N ASP A 22 3.03 6.33 -9.19
CA ASP A 22 4.17 6.87 -8.44
C ASP A 22 4.20 8.41 -8.53
N GLN A 23 3.95 8.96 -9.72
CA GLN A 23 3.82 10.40 -9.92
C GLN A 23 2.62 10.98 -9.16
N TYR A 24 1.49 10.25 -9.10
CA TYR A 24 0.35 10.64 -8.29
C TYR A 24 0.71 10.76 -6.80
N ILE A 25 1.47 9.80 -6.27
CA ILE A 25 1.94 9.82 -4.87
C ILE A 25 2.83 11.05 -4.62
N ILE A 26 3.81 11.31 -5.49
CA ILE A 26 4.69 12.50 -5.38
C ILE A 26 3.88 13.79 -5.37
N ASN A 27 2.88 13.89 -6.25
CA ASN A 27 2.02 15.07 -6.38
C ASN A 27 1.11 15.33 -5.16
N GLN A 28 1.01 14.39 -4.20
CA GLN A 28 0.29 14.65 -2.95
C GLN A 28 1.14 15.42 -1.93
N SER A 29 2.46 15.50 -2.11
CA SER A 29 3.33 16.32 -1.27
C SER A 29 3.18 17.80 -1.60
N LYS A 30 3.42 18.65 -0.59
CA LYS A 30 3.51 20.11 -0.76
C LYS A 30 4.92 20.56 -1.13
N ALA A 31 5.93 19.71 -0.92
CA ALA A 31 7.30 20.00 -1.31
C ALA A 31 7.43 19.92 -2.83
N SER A 32 8.20 20.83 -3.43
CA SER A 32 8.52 20.78 -4.87
C SER A 32 9.37 19.58 -5.25
N GLU A 33 10.18 19.09 -4.30
CA GLU A 33 11.06 17.94 -4.45
C GLU A 33 10.99 17.12 -3.14
N PRO A 34 9.95 16.27 -2.97
CA PRO A 34 9.75 15.54 -1.73
C PRO A 34 10.82 14.48 -1.51
N LYS A 35 11.19 14.27 -0.24
CA LYS A 35 11.99 13.14 0.21
C LYS A 35 11.14 11.88 0.26
N VAL A 36 11.46 10.93 -0.61
CA VAL A 36 10.76 9.64 -0.69
C VAL A 36 11.64 8.53 -0.13
N CYS A 37 11.16 7.83 0.87
CA CYS A 37 11.84 6.66 1.42
C CYS A 37 11.11 5.37 1.06
N PHE A 38 11.82 4.45 0.41
CA PHE A 38 11.35 3.11 0.14
C PHE A 38 11.65 2.15 1.30
N LEU A 39 10.65 1.37 1.70
CA LEU A 39 10.76 0.25 2.64
C LEU A 39 10.60 -1.07 1.88
N PRO A 40 11.70 -1.73 1.50
CA PRO A 40 11.70 -3.01 0.76
C PRO A 40 11.50 -4.23 1.66
N THR A 41 11.18 -4.06 2.94
CA THR A 41 11.23 -5.14 3.94
C THR A 41 10.39 -6.37 3.58
N ALA A 42 9.24 -6.18 2.93
CA ALA A 42 8.40 -7.30 2.48
C ALA A 42 9.10 -8.24 1.50
N SER A 43 10.03 -7.76 0.68
CA SER A 43 10.80 -8.61 -0.24
C SER A 43 12.07 -9.19 0.40
N GLY A 44 12.30 -8.97 1.70
CA GLY A 44 13.57 -9.29 2.35
C GLY A 44 14.69 -8.36 1.91
N ASP A 45 14.38 -7.08 1.65
CA ASP A 45 15.31 -6.07 1.15
C ASP A 45 15.99 -6.48 -0.17
N ALA A 46 15.22 -7.07 -1.09
CA ALA A 46 15.73 -7.56 -2.36
C ALA A 46 16.41 -6.44 -3.18
N GLU A 47 17.69 -6.63 -3.49
CA GLU A 47 18.55 -5.61 -4.10
C GLU A 47 18.04 -5.17 -5.48
N ASN A 48 17.59 -6.11 -6.31
CA ASN A 48 16.97 -5.81 -7.61
C ASN A 48 15.68 -4.97 -7.47
N TYR A 49 14.94 -5.09 -6.37
CA TYR A 49 13.74 -4.31 -6.15
C TYR A 49 14.08 -2.87 -5.74
N ILE A 50 15.12 -2.72 -4.91
CA ILE A 50 15.70 -1.42 -4.54
C ILE A 50 16.25 -0.70 -5.78
N GLU A 51 16.99 -1.40 -6.64
CA GLU A 51 17.50 -0.85 -7.91
C GLU A 51 16.37 -0.33 -8.81
N ARG A 52 15.28 -1.10 -8.94
CA ARG A 52 14.10 -0.69 -9.71
C ARG A 52 13.43 0.55 -9.12
N PHE A 53 13.35 0.66 -7.80
CA PHE A 53 12.86 1.86 -7.12
C PHE A 53 13.71 3.07 -7.51
N TYR A 54 15.04 2.99 -7.38
CA TYR A 54 15.91 4.10 -7.76
C TYR A 54 15.84 4.43 -9.25
N LYS A 55 15.78 3.43 -10.13
CA LYS A 55 15.63 3.65 -11.58
C LYS A 55 14.39 4.51 -11.89
N ALA A 56 13.26 4.21 -11.25
CA ALA A 56 12.02 4.96 -11.45
C ALA A 56 12.07 6.33 -10.75
N PHE A 57 12.37 6.39 -9.47
CA PHE A 57 12.24 7.63 -8.70
C PHE A 57 13.32 8.66 -9.00
N ASN A 58 14.49 8.27 -9.52
CA ASN A 58 15.47 9.23 -10.06
C ASN A 58 14.99 9.92 -11.35
N SER A 59 13.97 9.39 -12.02
CA SER A 59 13.35 10.03 -13.20
C SER A 59 12.17 10.94 -12.84
N LEU A 60 11.77 10.96 -11.56
CA LEU A 60 10.70 11.80 -11.03
C LEU A 60 11.31 12.94 -10.19
N SER A 61 10.59 14.05 -10.04
CA SER A 61 11.06 15.20 -9.26
C SER A 61 10.96 14.93 -7.75
N CYS A 62 11.92 14.19 -7.20
CA CYS A 62 11.98 13.85 -5.77
C CYS A 62 13.41 13.45 -5.33
N GLU A 63 13.64 13.38 -4.02
CA GLU A 63 14.87 12.85 -3.43
C GLU A 63 14.64 11.40 -2.95
N PRO A 64 15.05 10.36 -3.72
CA PRO A 64 14.83 8.97 -3.31
C PRO A 64 15.86 8.49 -2.30
N SER A 65 15.38 7.73 -1.32
CA SER A 65 16.17 6.98 -0.34
C SER A 65 15.49 5.63 -0.07
N HIS A 66 16.19 4.72 0.58
CA HIS A 66 15.58 3.49 1.10
C HIS A 66 16.11 3.22 2.51
N LEU A 67 15.33 2.45 3.28
CA LEU A 67 15.75 1.93 4.57
C LEU A 67 15.71 0.40 4.54
N SER A 68 16.91 -0.20 4.57
CA SER A 68 17.06 -1.64 4.75
C SER A 68 17.11 -1.98 6.25
N LEU A 69 16.40 -3.04 6.66
CA LEU A 69 16.55 -3.62 8.01
C LEU A 69 17.57 -4.76 8.03
N PHE A 70 17.88 -5.34 6.86
CA PHE A 70 18.91 -6.38 6.72
C PHE A 70 20.32 -5.80 6.65
N LYS A 71 20.47 -4.57 6.15
CA LYS A 71 21.72 -3.79 6.12
C LYS A 71 21.42 -2.31 6.47
N PRO A 72 21.13 -1.98 7.74
CA PRO A 72 20.74 -0.62 8.12
C PRO A 72 21.78 0.44 7.76
N SER A 73 21.35 1.50 7.10
CA SER A 73 22.17 2.68 6.74
C SER A 73 22.39 3.62 7.92
N THR A 74 21.60 3.48 8.99
CA THR A 74 21.66 4.28 10.21
C THR A 74 21.16 3.49 11.42
N ARG A 75 21.54 3.92 12.63
CA ARG A 75 20.98 3.41 13.89
C ARG A 75 19.74 4.19 14.35
N ASP A 76 19.62 5.44 13.92
CA ASP A 76 18.47 6.30 14.24
C ASP A 76 17.37 6.12 13.18
N LEU A 77 16.59 5.06 13.33
CA LEU A 77 15.52 4.71 12.39
C LEU A 77 14.35 5.69 12.47
N GLU A 78 14.03 6.16 13.68
CA GLU A 78 12.94 7.12 13.91
C GLU A 78 13.29 8.46 13.26
N GLY A 79 14.45 9.04 13.57
CA GLY A 79 14.89 10.29 12.97
C GLY A 79 14.96 10.20 11.45
N PHE A 80 15.48 9.09 10.91
CA PHE A 80 15.57 8.86 9.46
C PHE A 80 14.20 8.78 8.78
N LEU A 81 13.20 8.15 9.38
CA LEU A 81 11.87 8.06 8.76
C LEU A 81 11.04 9.34 8.96
N LEU A 82 11.21 10.03 10.08
CA LEU A 82 10.47 11.26 10.38
C LEU A 82 10.97 12.49 9.61
N GLU A 83 12.15 12.44 9.00
CA GLU A 83 12.64 13.50 8.09
C GLU A 83 12.09 13.39 6.65
N LYS A 84 11.27 12.37 6.35
CA LYS A 84 10.75 12.12 5.00
C LYS A 84 9.42 12.81 4.78
N ASP A 85 9.11 13.09 3.51
CA ASP A 85 7.79 13.58 3.10
C ASP A 85 6.85 12.43 2.74
N ILE A 86 7.42 11.36 2.17
CA ILE A 86 6.70 10.18 1.68
C ILE A 86 7.45 8.92 2.10
N ILE A 87 6.72 7.95 2.65
CA ILE A 87 7.21 6.60 2.90
C ILE A 87 6.44 5.64 1.99
N TYR A 88 7.17 4.93 1.14
CA TYR A 88 6.63 3.97 0.17
C TYR A 88 7.01 2.55 0.58
N VAL A 89 6.04 1.66 0.72
CA VAL A 89 6.26 0.26 1.14
C VAL A 89 6.07 -0.70 -0.03
N GLY A 90 7.08 -1.54 -0.25
CA GLY A 90 7.07 -2.53 -1.33
C GLY A 90 6.20 -3.75 -1.06
N GLY A 91 5.96 -4.52 -2.12
CA GLY A 91 5.31 -5.83 -2.04
C GLY A 91 6.25 -6.95 -1.56
N GLY A 92 5.68 -8.12 -1.26
CA GLY A 92 6.40 -9.31 -0.81
C GLY A 92 5.63 -10.05 0.29
N ASN A 93 6.34 -10.60 1.27
CA ASN A 93 5.75 -11.34 2.37
C ASN A 93 5.29 -10.41 3.52
N THR A 94 3.99 -10.13 3.58
CA THR A 94 3.36 -9.28 4.61
C THR A 94 3.60 -9.78 6.02
N LYS A 95 3.54 -11.11 6.25
CA LYS A 95 3.72 -11.71 7.58
C LYS A 95 5.11 -11.43 8.13
N ASN A 96 6.14 -11.69 7.33
CA ASN A 96 7.54 -11.50 7.72
C ASN A 96 7.86 -10.01 7.89
N MET A 97 7.36 -9.15 6.99
CA MET A 97 7.49 -7.70 7.13
C MET A 97 6.95 -7.21 8.46
N LEU A 98 5.70 -7.55 8.80
CA LEU A 98 5.05 -7.09 10.03
C LEU A 98 5.72 -7.66 11.29
N ALA A 99 6.21 -8.90 11.24
CA ALA A 99 6.97 -9.49 12.35
C ALA A 99 8.27 -8.70 12.59
N LEU A 100 9.04 -8.43 11.53
CA LEU A 100 10.30 -7.70 11.63
C LEU A 100 10.07 -6.24 12.03
N TRP A 101 9.04 -5.59 11.51
CA TRP A 101 8.72 -4.21 11.87
C TRP A 101 8.38 -4.04 13.34
N ARG A 102 7.65 -4.99 13.94
CA ARG A 102 7.38 -4.98 15.39
C ARG A 102 8.64 -5.15 16.22
N GLU A 103 9.54 -6.04 15.79
CA GLU A 103 10.83 -6.26 16.46
C GLU A 103 11.72 -5.00 16.39
N TRP A 104 11.69 -4.28 15.27
CA TRP A 104 12.53 -3.09 15.03
C TRP A 104 11.84 -1.77 15.40
N GLY A 105 10.59 -1.80 15.89
CA GLY A 105 9.80 -0.61 16.25
C GLY A 105 9.34 0.25 15.06
N ILE A 106 9.44 -0.26 13.82
CA ILE A 106 9.03 0.44 12.60
C ILE A 106 7.51 0.69 12.60
N ASP A 107 6.72 -0.22 13.14
CA ASP A 107 5.27 -0.08 13.28
C ASP A 107 4.86 1.18 14.06
N SER A 108 5.57 1.47 15.15
CA SER A 108 5.35 2.64 15.99
C SER A 108 5.81 3.92 15.30
N ILE A 109 6.97 3.88 14.65
CA ILE A 109 7.53 5.01 13.88
C ILE A 109 6.59 5.38 12.72
N LEU A 110 6.06 4.40 11.97
CA LEU A 110 5.12 4.67 10.87
C LEU A 110 3.82 5.30 11.35
N ARG A 111 3.31 4.89 12.51
CA ARG A 111 2.12 5.53 13.12
C ARG A 111 2.40 6.98 13.50
N GLN A 112 3.59 7.28 14.00
CA GLN A 112 4.02 8.64 14.32
C GLN A 112 4.21 9.48 13.05
N ALA A 113 4.88 8.93 12.04
CA ALA A 113 5.06 9.55 10.72
C ALA A 113 3.71 9.96 10.12
N TRP A 114 2.76 9.03 10.09
CA TRP A 114 1.40 9.30 9.62
C TRP A 114 0.73 10.42 10.41
N LYS A 115 0.78 10.37 11.75
CA LYS A 115 0.21 11.41 12.63
C LYS A 115 0.85 12.79 12.41
N SER A 116 2.13 12.84 12.06
CA SER A 116 2.86 14.08 11.72
C SER A 116 2.56 14.58 10.30
N GLY A 117 1.79 13.85 9.50
CA GLY A 117 1.38 14.25 8.15
C GLY A 117 2.29 13.77 7.04
N ILE A 118 3.23 12.86 7.32
CA ILE A 118 4.00 12.14 6.30
C ILE A 118 3.04 11.25 5.51
N ILE A 119 3.17 11.27 4.19
CA ILE A 119 2.33 10.47 3.29
C ILE A 119 2.83 9.03 3.32
N LEU A 120 1.94 8.09 3.64
CA LEU A 120 2.25 6.67 3.53
C LEU A 120 1.66 6.12 2.24
N ALA A 121 2.45 5.35 1.50
CA ALA A 121 2.01 4.67 0.29
C ALA A 121 2.53 3.24 0.28
N GLY A 122 1.86 2.35 -0.45
CA GLY A 122 2.40 1.03 -0.69
C GLY A 122 1.51 0.20 -1.60
N LEU A 123 2.10 -0.85 -2.15
CA LEU A 123 1.39 -1.82 -2.99
C LEU A 123 1.45 -3.22 -2.39
N SER A 124 0.47 -4.06 -2.70
CA SER A 124 0.46 -5.46 -2.28
C SER A 124 0.62 -5.60 -0.75
N ALA A 125 1.66 -6.27 -0.26
CA ALA A 125 1.99 -6.30 1.17
C ALA A 125 2.04 -4.91 1.83
N GLY A 126 2.59 -3.93 1.11
CA GLY A 126 2.68 -2.55 1.55
C GLY A 126 1.35 -1.81 1.55
N SER A 127 0.32 -2.27 0.81
CA SER A 127 -1.02 -1.70 0.92
C SER A 127 -1.82 -2.38 2.04
N ILE A 128 -1.68 -3.70 2.20
CA ILE A 128 -2.34 -4.49 3.25
C ILE A 128 -1.97 -3.97 4.64
N CYS A 129 -0.70 -3.63 4.87
CA CYS A 129 -0.20 -3.30 6.20
C CYS A 129 -0.88 -2.07 6.84
N TRP A 130 -1.50 -1.19 6.06
CA TRP A 130 -2.17 0.01 6.58
C TRP A 130 -3.51 -0.28 7.24
N PHE A 131 -4.18 -1.36 6.84
CA PHE A 131 -5.51 -1.71 7.32
C PHE A 131 -5.42 -2.47 8.64
N GLU A 132 -6.56 -2.61 9.33
CA GLU A 132 -6.64 -3.49 10.50
C GLU A 132 -6.39 -4.93 10.08
N GLU A 133 -6.94 -5.33 8.94
CA GLU A 133 -6.97 -6.70 8.47
C GLU A 133 -6.78 -6.77 6.93
N GLY A 134 -6.49 -7.95 6.39
CA GLY A 134 -6.45 -8.15 4.94
C GLY A 134 -6.17 -9.59 4.56
N THR A 135 -6.15 -9.86 3.25
CA THR A 135 -5.83 -11.17 2.69
C THR A 135 -4.36 -11.24 2.28
N THR A 136 -3.68 -12.35 2.58
CA THR A 136 -2.27 -12.55 2.21
C THR A 136 -1.97 -14.00 1.82
N ASP A 137 -1.02 -14.17 0.91
CA ASP A 137 -0.38 -15.41 0.48
C ASP A 137 0.93 -15.69 1.24
N SER A 138 1.19 -14.97 2.34
CA SER A 138 2.46 -15.06 3.09
C SER A 138 2.78 -16.45 3.66
N TYR A 139 1.80 -17.36 3.68
CA TYR A 139 1.88 -18.68 4.30
C TYR A 139 2.14 -19.82 3.30
N GLY A 140 2.27 -19.49 2.01
CA GLY A 140 2.43 -20.47 0.93
C GLY A 140 1.21 -20.50 0.04
N ASP A 141 0.71 -21.69 -0.28
CA ASP A 141 -0.41 -21.85 -1.20
C ASP A 141 -1.73 -21.36 -0.56
N GLY A 142 -2.43 -20.49 -1.28
CA GLY A 142 -3.73 -19.96 -0.89
C GLY A 142 -3.67 -18.60 -0.21
N LEU A 143 -4.84 -18.02 0.05
CA LEU A 143 -4.98 -16.74 0.73
C LEU A 143 -5.55 -16.96 2.12
N GLU A 144 -4.88 -16.38 3.11
CA GLU A 144 -5.29 -16.38 4.51
C GLU A 144 -5.52 -14.94 5.00
N THR A 145 -6.15 -14.80 6.18
CA THR A 145 -6.33 -13.51 6.83
C THR A 145 -5.07 -13.09 7.60
N ILE A 146 -4.82 -11.78 7.68
CA ILE A 146 -3.72 -11.23 8.46
C ILE A 146 -4.12 -9.91 9.10
N LYS A 147 -3.59 -9.62 10.30
CA LYS A 147 -3.72 -8.32 10.97
C LYS A 147 -2.60 -7.38 10.55
N GLY A 148 -2.97 -6.19 10.09
CA GLY A 148 -2.05 -5.11 9.73
C GLY A 148 -1.72 -4.19 10.91
N LEU A 149 -1.43 -2.93 10.60
CA LEU A 149 -1.13 -1.87 11.56
C LEU A 149 -2.40 -1.18 12.08
N GLY A 150 -3.54 -1.29 11.39
CA GLY A 150 -4.77 -0.61 11.80
C GLY A 150 -4.65 0.91 11.82
N LEU A 151 -4.11 1.49 10.75
CA LEU A 151 -4.18 2.93 10.48
C LEU A 151 -5.46 3.30 9.74
N ILE A 152 -5.95 2.39 8.90
CA ILE A 152 -7.25 2.45 8.22
C ILE A 152 -8.14 1.35 8.80
N GLU A 153 -9.39 1.69 9.10
CA GLU A 153 -10.40 0.75 9.60
C GLU A 153 -10.85 -0.23 8.51
N GLY A 154 -11.15 -1.46 8.91
CA GLY A 154 -11.63 -2.51 8.03
C GLY A 154 -10.52 -3.33 7.40
N SER A 155 -10.86 -4.04 6.33
CA SER A 155 -9.95 -4.97 5.65
C SER A 155 -9.50 -4.49 4.26
N HIS A 156 -8.41 -5.08 3.74
CA HIS A 156 -7.97 -4.84 2.37
C HIS A 156 -7.57 -6.10 1.60
N SER A 157 -7.96 -6.14 0.32
CA SER A 157 -7.46 -7.12 -0.66
C SER A 157 -6.82 -6.42 -1.87
N PRO A 158 -5.49 -6.45 -2.02
CA PRO A 158 -4.81 -6.02 -3.24
C PRO A 158 -4.96 -7.08 -4.35
N HIS A 159 -4.43 -6.80 -5.55
CA HIS A 159 -4.44 -7.72 -6.71
C HIS A 159 -5.82 -8.27 -7.04
N TYR A 160 -6.88 -7.48 -6.86
CA TYR A 160 -8.25 -8.01 -6.83
C TYR A 160 -8.72 -8.64 -8.16
N ASP A 161 -8.07 -8.27 -9.26
CA ASP A 161 -8.21 -8.82 -10.60
C ASP A 161 -7.19 -9.92 -10.94
N GLY A 162 -6.29 -10.27 -10.02
CA GLY A 162 -5.15 -11.15 -10.26
C GLY A 162 -5.52 -12.64 -10.33
N GLU A 163 -5.92 -13.22 -9.20
CA GLU A 163 -6.21 -14.66 -9.08
C GLU A 163 -7.72 -14.91 -9.00
N GLU A 164 -8.21 -15.92 -9.73
CA GLU A 164 -9.64 -16.25 -9.83
C GLU A 164 -10.32 -16.41 -8.46
N ASN A 165 -9.63 -17.04 -7.51
CA ASN A 165 -10.18 -17.31 -6.17
C ASN A 165 -10.06 -16.15 -5.19
N ARG A 166 -9.30 -15.09 -5.51
CA ARG A 166 -9.05 -14.00 -4.55
C ARG A 166 -10.32 -13.26 -4.14
N ARG A 167 -11.11 -12.88 -5.13
CA ARG A 167 -12.38 -12.16 -4.92
C ARG A 167 -13.42 -13.03 -4.19
N PRO A 168 -13.69 -14.28 -4.60
CA PRO A 168 -14.53 -15.20 -3.83
C PRO A 168 -14.07 -15.44 -2.40
N LEU A 169 -12.76 -15.61 -2.15
CA LEU A 169 -12.23 -15.82 -0.81
C LEU A 169 -12.39 -14.58 0.07
N TYR A 170 -12.12 -13.40 -0.47
CA TYR A 170 -12.32 -12.16 0.27
C TYR A 170 -13.80 -11.96 0.67
N HIS A 171 -14.72 -12.23 -0.26
CA HIS A 171 -16.16 -12.25 0.01
C HIS A 171 -16.50 -13.25 1.12
N SER A 172 -15.99 -14.49 1.03
CA SER A 172 -16.21 -15.55 2.03
C SER A 172 -15.74 -15.13 3.42
N TYR A 173 -14.56 -14.53 3.55
CA TYR A 173 -14.03 -14.11 4.84
C TYR A 173 -14.83 -12.97 5.49
N ILE A 174 -15.32 -12.02 4.68
CA ILE A 174 -16.22 -10.97 5.18
C ILE A 174 -17.58 -11.57 5.55
N GLU A 175 -18.10 -12.48 4.74
CA GLU A 175 -19.36 -13.15 4.99
C GLU A 175 -19.33 -14.02 6.27
N SER A 176 -18.23 -14.73 6.52
CA SER A 176 -18.04 -15.53 7.74
C SER A 176 -17.76 -14.68 8.99
N GLY A 177 -17.34 -13.42 8.83
CA GLY A 177 -16.92 -12.53 9.91
C GLY A 177 -15.47 -12.73 10.35
N GLU A 178 -14.67 -13.48 9.58
CA GLU A 178 -13.22 -13.60 9.77
C GLU A 178 -12.47 -12.33 9.36
N LEU A 179 -13.04 -11.55 8.44
CA LEU A 179 -12.60 -10.20 8.09
C LEU A 179 -13.74 -9.19 8.31
N LYS A 180 -13.36 -7.97 8.69
CA LYS A 180 -14.25 -6.80 8.63
C LYS A 180 -14.57 -6.42 7.19
N ASP A 181 -15.66 -5.67 6.99
CA ASP A 181 -15.93 -4.95 5.75
C ASP A 181 -14.70 -4.13 5.32
N GLY A 182 -14.51 -3.96 4.02
CA GLY A 182 -13.24 -3.42 3.56
C GLY A 182 -13.23 -2.97 2.12
N PHE A 183 -12.01 -2.79 1.61
CA PHE A 183 -11.76 -2.25 0.29
C PHE A 183 -10.87 -3.19 -0.50
N ALA A 184 -11.13 -3.31 -1.79
CA ALA A 184 -10.27 -4.05 -2.69
C ALA A 184 -9.79 -3.16 -3.84
N ALA A 185 -8.63 -3.48 -4.40
CA ALA A 185 -8.07 -2.75 -5.53
C ALA A 185 -7.42 -3.71 -6.53
N ASP A 186 -7.75 -3.51 -7.80
CA ASP A 186 -7.10 -4.17 -8.94
C ASP A 186 -5.63 -3.72 -9.06
N ASP A 187 -4.85 -4.49 -9.81
CA ASP A 187 -3.54 -4.05 -10.26
C ASP A 187 -3.65 -2.76 -11.09
N GLY A 188 -2.87 -1.75 -10.71
CA GLY A 188 -2.92 -0.44 -11.32
C GLY A 188 -4.09 0.43 -10.82
N ALA A 189 -4.80 0.03 -9.77
CA ALA A 189 -5.72 0.88 -9.02
C ALA A 189 -5.18 1.22 -7.62
N ALA A 190 -5.54 2.39 -7.11
CA ALA A 190 -5.17 2.83 -5.77
C ALA A 190 -6.33 3.56 -5.07
N LEU A 191 -6.45 3.31 -3.77
CA LEU A 191 -7.35 3.97 -2.85
C LEU A 191 -6.56 5.06 -2.10
N HIS A 192 -7.02 6.31 -2.18
CA HIS A 192 -6.41 7.43 -1.45
C HIS A 192 -7.30 7.82 -0.26
N PHE A 193 -6.77 7.63 0.94
CA PHE A 193 -7.39 7.99 2.20
C PHE A 193 -6.82 9.30 2.75
N ILE A 194 -7.71 10.15 3.26
CA ILE A 194 -7.37 11.41 3.93
C ILE A 194 -8.03 11.41 5.31
N GLU A 195 -7.24 11.65 6.35
CA GLU A 195 -7.70 11.63 7.74
C GLU A 195 -8.34 10.29 8.19
N GLY A 196 -8.03 9.19 7.49
CA GLY A 196 -8.58 7.85 7.74
C GLY A 196 -9.77 7.48 6.85
N GLU A 197 -10.34 8.45 6.14
CA GLU A 197 -11.53 8.27 5.30
C GLU A 197 -11.16 8.16 3.82
N LEU A 198 -11.88 7.32 3.08
CA LEU A 198 -11.67 7.19 1.63
C LEU A 198 -12.01 8.52 0.94
N SER A 199 -11.02 9.16 0.33
CA SER A 199 -11.20 10.39 -0.42
C SER A 199 -11.55 10.13 -1.89
N LYS A 200 -10.81 9.23 -2.54
CA LYS A 200 -11.00 8.87 -3.97
C LYS A 200 -10.25 7.59 -4.33
N ALA A 201 -10.62 7.01 -5.48
CA ALA A 201 -9.84 5.98 -6.16
C ALA A 201 -9.23 6.53 -7.46
N VAL A 202 -8.03 6.09 -7.79
CA VAL A 202 -7.31 6.46 -9.03
C VAL A 202 -6.73 5.21 -9.71
N SER A 203 -6.42 5.30 -11.01
CA SER A 203 -5.78 4.19 -11.72
C SER A 203 -4.70 4.62 -12.73
N SER A 204 -3.67 3.79 -12.88
CA SER A 204 -2.68 3.83 -13.96
C SER A 204 -3.15 3.10 -15.23
N ARG A 205 -4.24 2.34 -15.14
CA ARG A 205 -4.81 1.57 -16.26
C ARG A 205 -6.26 1.99 -16.53
N PRO A 206 -6.73 2.03 -17.79
CA PRO A 206 -8.08 2.48 -18.13
C PRO A 206 -9.23 1.68 -17.50
N HIS A 207 -8.98 0.41 -17.15
CA HIS A 207 -10.02 -0.51 -16.66
C HIS A 207 -9.83 -0.96 -15.21
N ALA A 208 -8.66 -0.72 -14.62
CA ALA A 208 -8.39 -1.06 -13.23
C ALA A 208 -9.28 -0.21 -12.31
N SER A 209 -9.84 -0.86 -11.29
CA SER A 209 -10.84 -0.26 -10.41
C SER A 209 -10.58 -0.61 -8.95
N ALA A 210 -11.21 0.16 -8.07
CA ALA A 210 -11.31 -0.17 -6.65
C ALA A 210 -12.76 -0.51 -6.27
N TYR A 211 -12.94 -1.22 -5.16
CA TYR A 211 -14.22 -1.75 -4.73
C TYR A 211 -14.38 -1.60 -3.21
N ARG A 212 -15.62 -1.41 -2.77
CA ARG A 212 -16.05 -1.57 -1.39
C ARG A 212 -16.74 -2.93 -1.28
N VAL A 213 -16.35 -3.74 -0.30
CA VAL A 213 -16.97 -5.04 -0.03
C VAL A 213 -17.49 -5.03 1.40
N GLU A 214 -18.77 -5.32 1.59
CA GLU A 214 -19.41 -5.25 2.89
C GLU A 214 -20.53 -6.27 3.04
N LYS A 215 -20.74 -6.77 4.26
CA LYS A 215 -21.87 -7.63 4.61
C LYS A 215 -23.05 -6.78 5.08
N LYS A 216 -24.06 -6.64 4.24
CA LYS A 216 -25.27 -5.87 4.55
C LYS A 216 -26.48 -6.80 4.65
N ASP A 217 -27.21 -6.69 5.76
CA ASP A 217 -28.40 -7.51 6.04
C ASP A 217 -28.16 -9.03 5.90
N GLY A 218 -26.94 -9.46 6.27
CA GLY A 218 -26.53 -10.87 6.19
C GLY A 218 -26.01 -11.32 4.82
N VAL A 219 -26.00 -10.43 3.82
CA VAL A 219 -25.61 -10.75 2.43
C VAL A 219 -24.34 -9.99 2.06
N ILE A 220 -23.39 -10.67 1.42
CA ILE A 220 -22.20 -10.03 0.88
C ILE A 220 -22.56 -9.13 -0.32
N GLN A 221 -22.08 -7.90 -0.30
CA GLN A 221 -22.30 -6.91 -1.35
C GLN A 221 -20.98 -6.28 -1.76
N GLU A 222 -20.84 -6.02 -3.06
CA GLU A 222 -19.68 -5.35 -3.61
C GLU A 222 -20.11 -4.16 -4.48
N TYR A 223 -19.44 -3.03 -4.25
CA TYR A 223 -19.67 -1.80 -4.97
C TYR A 223 -18.38 -1.34 -5.64
N LYS A 224 -18.41 -1.19 -6.96
CA LYS A 224 -17.33 -0.55 -7.69
C LYS A 224 -17.25 0.94 -7.33
N ILE A 225 -16.08 1.38 -6.90
CA ILE A 225 -15.80 2.77 -6.54
C ILE A 225 -15.46 3.56 -7.82
N PRO A 226 -16.04 4.75 -8.04
CA PRO A 226 -15.62 5.64 -9.13
C PRO A 226 -14.11 5.87 -9.09
N THR A 227 -13.43 5.42 -10.14
CA THR A 227 -11.96 5.41 -10.22
C THR A 227 -11.51 6.36 -11.33
N ASN A 228 -10.64 7.34 -10.98
CA ASN A 228 -10.14 8.33 -11.93
C ASN A 228 -8.88 7.84 -12.65
N TYR A 229 -8.93 7.71 -13.96
CA TYR A 229 -7.79 7.30 -14.78
C TYR A 229 -6.79 8.45 -14.93
N LEU A 230 -5.55 8.23 -14.48
CA LEU A 230 -4.56 9.29 -14.29
C LEU A 230 -3.99 9.86 -15.60
N ALA A 231 -4.04 9.13 -16.71
CA ALA A 231 -3.52 9.64 -17.99
C ALA A 231 -4.46 10.66 -18.67
N ASN A 232 -5.73 10.72 -18.25
CA ASN A 232 -6.72 11.69 -18.72
C ASN A 232 -7.59 12.14 -17.53
N PRO A 233 -7.04 12.95 -16.61
CA PRO A 233 -7.79 13.41 -15.45
C PRO A 233 -8.98 14.26 -15.90
N LYS A 234 -10.18 13.93 -15.43
CA LYS A 234 -11.39 14.76 -15.62
C LYS A 234 -11.33 16.04 -14.82
#